data_AF-A0A1C7LWS0-F1
#
_entry.id   AF-A0A1C7LWS0-F1
#
_cell.length_a   1.000
_cell.length_b   1.000
_cell.length_c   1.000
_cell.angle_alpha   90.00
_cell.angle_beta   90.00
_cell.angle_gamma   90.00
#
_symmetry.space_group_name_H-M   'P 1'
#
loop_
_entity.id
_entity.type
_entity.pdbx_description
1 polymer ?
#
loop_
_entity_poly.entity_id
_entity_poly.type
_entity_poly.pdbx_seq_one_letter_code
_entity_poly.pdbx_strand_id
1 'polypeptide(L)'
;MCGFEVRILPKMRTMGGEQFSLKDAVWNLTNEQTKERTAQAFLRVSDEGVQQFNNRIRQVLMSSGSTTFSKIVNKWNTALIGLMTYYREAVIHTNELLDALVKAENKIQTRVKIGLNSKMPSRFPPVVFYTPKELGGLGMLSMGHVLIPQSDLRWSTQTDVGVTHFLAGMSHEKDQLIPNLYRYLQPWEAEFMDSARVWSEYSMKRKEANAQNRRLTLEDLEDSWDRGIPRINTLFQKGRHTLAYDRGWCVRTDWKQYQLLKHNPFWWTSQRHDGKLWQLNNYRVDVIAALGGVEGILEHTLFKGTYFPTCEGLFWEKASGFEESMRYKKLTNAQCSGLNQIPNRRFTLWWSPTINRANVYVGFQVQLDLTGIFM
;
A
#
# COMPACT_ATOMS: atom_id res chain seq x y z
N MET A 1 12.83 -19.45 3.26
CA MET A 1 11.56 -20.21 3.28
C MET A 1 10.42 -19.28 2.87
N CYS A 2 9.52 -19.69 1.97
CA CYS A 2 8.36 -18.89 1.54
C CYS A 2 8.73 -17.45 1.10
N GLY A 3 9.85 -17.28 0.39
CA GLY A 3 10.34 -15.95 -0.03
C GLY A 3 11.06 -15.13 1.05
N PHE A 4 11.13 -15.60 2.30
CA PHE A 4 11.94 -14.99 3.36
C PHE A 4 13.32 -15.63 3.46
N GLU A 5 14.34 -14.81 3.66
CA GLU A 5 15.67 -15.23 4.10
C GLU A 5 15.78 -14.99 5.60
N VAL A 6 16.14 -16.05 6.34
CA VAL A 6 16.16 -16.01 7.81
C VAL A 6 17.52 -16.45 8.29
N ARG A 7 18.12 -15.63 9.15
CA ARG A 7 19.36 -15.97 9.86
C ARG A 7 19.09 -15.96 11.36
N ILE A 8 19.27 -17.10 12.01
CA ILE A 8 19.08 -17.24 13.46
C ILE A 8 20.43 -17.18 14.16
N LEU A 9 20.55 -16.28 15.13
CA LEU A 9 21.73 -16.12 15.98
C LEU A 9 21.37 -16.44 17.44
N PRO A 10 21.86 -17.58 17.98
CA PRO A 10 21.71 -17.90 19.40
C PRO A 10 22.51 -16.92 20.27
N LYS A 11 21.93 -16.49 21.40
CA LYS A 11 22.53 -15.54 22.35
C LYS A 11 23.91 -15.99 22.84
N MET A 12 24.09 -17.30 23.02
CA MET A 12 25.34 -17.89 23.51
C MET A 12 26.52 -17.77 22.53
N ARG A 13 26.27 -17.44 21.25
CA ARG A 13 27.30 -17.37 20.20
C ARG A 13 27.60 -15.93 19.76
N THR A 14 27.05 -14.93 20.44
CA THR A 14 27.34 -13.53 20.14
C THR A 14 28.77 -13.20 20.54
N MET A 15 29.61 -12.84 19.57
CA MET A 15 30.98 -12.40 19.81
C MET A 15 30.97 -11.12 20.67
N GLY A 16 31.68 -11.11 21.81
CA GLY A 16 31.89 -9.91 22.63
C GLY A 16 30.99 -9.72 23.85
N GLY A 17 30.05 -10.63 24.15
CA GLY A 17 29.21 -10.52 25.35
C GLY A 17 28.20 -9.37 25.33
N GLU A 18 28.05 -8.67 24.21
CA GLU A 18 27.06 -7.61 24.04
C GLU A 18 25.64 -8.20 24.16
N GLN A 19 24.84 -7.60 25.05
CA GLN A 19 23.41 -7.88 25.11
C GLN A 19 22.76 -7.43 23.79
N PHE A 20 21.81 -8.23 23.30
CA PHE A 20 21.08 -7.93 22.07
C PHE A 20 20.57 -6.48 22.05
N SER A 21 20.97 -5.69 21.05
CA SER A 21 20.27 -4.43 20.78
C SER A 21 18.86 -4.78 20.30
N LEU A 22 17.84 -4.21 20.94
CA LEU A 22 16.44 -4.29 20.48
C LEU A 22 16.29 -3.46 19.20
N LYS A 23 16.87 -3.93 18.10
CA LYS A 23 16.62 -3.35 16.78
C LYS A 23 15.20 -3.69 16.38
N ASP A 24 14.48 -2.69 15.87
CA ASP A 24 13.20 -2.90 15.20
C ASP A 24 13.35 -3.93 14.08
N ALA A 25 12.29 -4.71 13.83
CA ALA A 25 12.18 -5.70 12.74
C ALA A 25 13.01 -7.01 12.89
N VAL A 26 13.60 -7.27 14.06
CA VAL A 26 14.25 -8.56 14.39
C VAL A 26 13.39 -9.36 15.37
N TRP A 27 13.13 -10.65 15.06
CA TRP A 27 12.34 -11.51 15.94
C TRP A 27 13.14 -12.00 17.13
N ASN A 28 12.56 -11.88 18.33
CA ASN A 28 13.16 -12.39 19.56
C ASN A 28 12.54 -13.75 19.91
N LEU A 29 13.28 -14.82 19.64
CA LEU A 29 12.80 -16.19 19.86
C LEU A 29 12.87 -16.53 21.35
N THR A 30 11.74 -16.95 21.90
CA THR A 30 11.60 -17.37 23.30
C THR A 30 11.63 -18.89 23.42
N ASN A 31 12.30 -19.39 24.46
CA ASN A 31 12.18 -20.78 24.85
C ASN A 31 10.86 -20.97 25.60
N GLU A 32 10.05 -21.95 25.17
CA GLU A 32 8.73 -22.18 25.74
C GLU A 32 8.77 -22.63 27.21
N GLN A 33 9.81 -23.35 27.63
CA GLN A 33 9.94 -23.87 29.00
C GLN A 33 10.42 -22.79 29.98
N THR A 34 11.49 -22.08 29.64
CA THR A 34 12.11 -21.10 30.53
C THR A 34 11.53 -19.70 30.36
N LYS A 35 10.80 -19.44 29.27
CA LYS A 35 10.29 -18.13 28.84
C LYS A 35 11.39 -17.09 28.60
N GLU A 36 12.65 -17.52 28.53
CA GLU A 36 13.79 -16.66 28.23
C GLU A 36 13.94 -16.46 26.72
N ARG A 37 14.44 -15.28 26.32
CA ARG A 37 14.84 -14.99 24.94
C ARG A 37 16.21 -15.59 24.65
N THR A 38 16.24 -16.64 23.85
CA THR A 38 17.45 -17.46 23.61
C THR A 38 18.14 -17.19 22.28
N ALA A 39 17.41 -16.65 21.30
CA ALA A 39 17.96 -16.36 19.97
C ALA A 39 17.26 -15.17 19.32
N GLN A 40 17.92 -14.58 18.33
CA GLN A 40 17.33 -13.58 17.44
C GLN A 40 17.27 -14.12 16.00
N ALA A 41 16.15 -13.87 15.31
CA ALA A 41 16.01 -14.16 13.90
C ALA A 41 15.96 -12.88 13.07
N PHE A 42 16.97 -12.70 12.22
CA PHE A 42 17.05 -11.61 11.26
C PHE A 42 16.33 -12.03 9.98
N LEU A 43 15.47 -11.16 9.48
CA LEU A 43 14.63 -11.41 8.30
C LEU A 43 15.04 -10.50 7.15
N ARG A 44 15.14 -11.08 5.95
CA ARG A 44 15.24 -10.35 4.69
C ARG A 44 14.27 -10.92 3.67
N VAL A 45 13.96 -10.15 2.65
CA VAL A 45 13.22 -10.62 1.47
C VAL A 45 14.22 -11.27 0.52
N SER A 46 13.89 -12.48 0.04
CA SER A 46 14.73 -13.17 -0.94
C SER A 46 14.88 -12.41 -2.25
N ASP A 47 16.02 -12.60 -2.91
CA ASP A 47 16.30 -12.00 -4.23
C ASP A 47 15.21 -12.33 -5.27
N GLU A 48 14.70 -13.56 -5.25
CA GLU A 48 13.60 -13.97 -6.11
C GLU A 48 12.34 -13.13 -5.85
N GLY A 49 11.99 -12.89 -4.57
CA GLY A 49 10.87 -12.03 -4.19
C GLY A 49 11.02 -10.59 -4.70
N VAL A 50 12.23 -10.04 -4.62
CA VAL A 50 12.55 -8.71 -5.15
C VAL A 50 12.42 -8.69 -6.68
N GLN A 51 12.90 -9.74 -7.36
CA GLN A 51 12.81 -9.85 -8.82
C GLN A 51 11.36 -10.02 -9.30
N GLN A 52 10.55 -10.84 -8.61
CA GLN A 52 9.14 -11.03 -8.89
C GLN A 52 8.36 -9.71 -8.78
N PHE A 53 8.63 -8.91 -7.74
CA PHE A 53 8.05 -7.57 -7.60
C PHE A 53 8.43 -6.67 -8.78
N ASN A 54 9.72 -6.60 -9.13
CA ASN A 54 10.19 -5.81 -10.26
C ASN A 54 9.53 -6.24 -11.60
N ASN A 55 9.41 -7.54 -11.84
CA ASN A 55 8.73 -8.09 -13.01
C ASN A 55 7.24 -7.72 -13.02
N ARG A 56 6.59 -7.77 -11.85
CA ARG A 56 5.19 -7.36 -11.72
C ARG A 56 5.00 -5.88 -12.05
N ILE A 57 5.86 -5.00 -11.58
CA ILE A 57 5.81 -3.56 -11.92
C ILE A 57 6.04 -3.33 -13.41
N ARG A 58 7.01 -4.03 -14.02
CA ARG A 58 7.20 -3.98 -15.49
C ARG A 58 5.94 -4.41 -16.24
N GLN A 59 5.29 -5.49 -15.82
CA GLN A 59 4.03 -5.95 -16.41
C GLN A 59 2.90 -4.90 -16.26
N VAL A 60 2.81 -4.24 -15.11
CA VAL A 60 1.86 -3.14 -14.91
C VAL A 60 2.11 -2.03 -15.92
N LEU A 61 3.36 -1.60 -16.11
CA LEU A 61 3.73 -0.53 -17.05
C LEU A 61 3.46 -0.92 -18.51
N MET A 62 3.85 -2.13 -18.93
CA MET A 62 3.63 -2.62 -20.30
C MET A 62 2.15 -2.79 -20.64
N SER A 63 1.33 -3.23 -19.68
CA SER A 63 -0.12 -3.41 -19.86
C SER A 63 -0.95 -2.11 -19.75
N SER A 64 -0.29 -0.95 -19.63
CA SER A 64 -0.93 0.34 -19.36
C SER A 64 -0.86 1.32 -20.54
N GLY A 65 -0.91 0.80 -21.77
CA GLY A 65 -0.82 1.57 -23.03
C GLY A 65 -1.76 2.79 -23.09
N SER A 66 -3.07 2.54 -23.10
CA SER A 66 -4.14 3.56 -23.15
C SER A 66 -5.14 3.41 -22.01
N THR A 67 -4.68 2.96 -20.84
CA THR A 67 -5.54 2.79 -19.66
C THR A 67 -5.68 4.08 -18.86
N THR A 68 -6.72 4.16 -18.03
CA THR A 68 -6.93 5.31 -17.13
C THR A 68 -5.84 5.40 -16.06
N PHE A 69 -5.46 6.62 -15.64
CA PHE A 69 -4.46 6.83 -14.59
C PHE A 69 -4.82 6.13 -13.28
N SER A 70 -6.10 6.19 -12.90
CA SER A 70 -6.62 5.46 -11.73
C SER A 70 -6.40 3.94 -11.85
N LYS A 71 -6.59 3.32 -13.03
CA LYS A 71 -6.32 1.87 -13.22
C LYS A 71 -4.83 1.54 -13.02
N ILE A 72 -3.92 2.40 -13.49
CA ILE A 72 -2.47 2.22 -13.31
C ILE A 72 -2.13 2.26 -11.82
N VAL A 73 -2.61 3.29 -11.11
CA VAL A 73 -2.36 3.48 -9.67
C VAL A 73 -3.03 2.37 -8.84
N ASN A 74 -4.21 1.88 -9.23
CA ASN A 74 -4.85 0.75 -8.55
C ASN A 74 -4.06 -0.56 -8.69
N LYS A 75 -3.47 -0.81 -9.86
CA LYS A 75 -2.57 -1.96 -10.05
C LYS A 75 -1.31 -1.83 -9.20
N TRP A 76 -0.74 -0.61 -9.12
CA TRP A 76 0.37 -0.29 -8.21
C TRP A 76 0.01 -0.56 -6.75
N ASN A 77 -1.06 0.06 -6.24
CA ASN A 77 -1.51 -0.10 -4.86
C ASN A 77 -1.76 -1.57 -4.53
N THR A 78 -2.36 -2.33 -5.44
CA THR A 78 -2.62 -3.76 -5.24
C THR A 78 -1.31 -4.58 -5.16
N ALA A 79 -0.33 -4.26 -6.00
CA ALA A 79 0.99 -4.92 -5.96
C ALA A 79 1.78 -4.52 -4.69
N LEU A 80 1.77 -3.24 -4.33
CA LEU A 80 2.45 -2.72 -3.15
C LEU A 80 1.86 -3.28 -1.86
N ILE A 81 0.53 -3.25 -1.71
CA ILE A 81 -0.14 -3.86 -0.53
C ILE A 81 0.21 -5.34 -0.47
N GLY A 82 0.09 -6.10 -1.57
CA GLY A 82 0.40 -7.53 -1.56
C GLY A 82 1.83 -7.85 -1.14
N LEU A 83 2.81 -7.03 -1.55
CA LEU A 83 4.19 -7.14 -1.10
C LEU A 83 4.33 -6.80 0.39
N MET A 84 3.86 -5.61 0.78
CA MET A 84 4.08 -5.05 2.11
C MET A 84 3.33 -5.82 3.21
N THR A 85 2.12 -6.30 2.95
CA THR A 85 1.35 -7.07 3.93
C THR A 85 1.85 -8.51 4.07
N TYR A 86 2.53 -9.04 3.06
CA TYR A 86 3.18 -10.34 3.12
C TYR A 86 4.52 -10.26 3.86
N TYR A 87 5.44 -9.38 3.45
CA TYR A 87 6.80 -9.33 3.99
C TYR A 87 6.96 -8.48 5.26
N ARG A 88 6.09 -7.47 5.47
CA ARG A 88 6.05 -6.57 6.64
C ARG A 88 7.44 -6.11 7.10
N GLU A 89 7.91 -6.50 8.30
CA GLU A 89 9.19 -6.10 8.86
C GLU A 89 10.43 -6.46 8.00
N ALA A 90 10.38 -7.55 7.22
CA ALA A 90 11.51 -8.00 6.41
C ALA A 90 11.91 -6.98 5.32
N VAL A 91 10.99 -6.09 4.93
CA VAL A 91 11.24 -5.07 3.90
C VAL A 91 12.27 -4.04 4.38
N ILE A 92 12.30 -3.70 5.68
CA ILE A 92 13.21 -2.69 6.22
C ILE A 92 14.67 -3.14 6.16
N HIS A 93 14.93 -4.42 6.39
CA HIS A 93 16.28 -4.98 6.37
C HIS A 93 16.79 -5.29 4.95
N THR A 94 15.96 -5.09 3.93
CA THR A 94 16.31 -5.38 2.53
C THR A 94 16.47 -4.08 1.75
N ASN A 95 17.66 -3.49 1.81
CA ASN A 95 17.97 -2.21 1.16
C ASN A 95 17.73 -2.23 -0.35
N GLU A 96 18.01 -3.37 -1.00
CA GLU A 96 17.80 -3.58 -2.43
C GLU A 96 16.32 -3.48 -2.80
N LEU A 97 15.44 -3.96 -1.92
CA LEU A 97 14.00 -3.84 -2.08
C LEU A 97 13.52 -2.41 -1.87
N LEU A 98 14.07 -1.69 -0.89
CA LEU A 98 13.75 -0.27 -0.66
C LEU A 98 14.11 0.59 -1.89
N ASP A 99 15.29 0.37 -2.47
CA ASP A 99 15.69 1.05 -3.72
C ASP A 99 14.78 0.64 -4.90
N ALA A 100 14.44 -0.65 -5.02
CA ALA A 100 13.49 -1.11 -6.02
C ALA A 100 12.09 -0.47 -5.87
N LEU A 101 11.61 -0.28 -4.64
CA LEU A 101 10.33 0.37 -4.32
C LEU A 101 10.34 1.84 -4.76
N VAL A 102 11.39 2.59 -4.40
CA VAL A 102 11.57 4.00 -4.82
C VAL A 102 11.59 4.11 -6.35
N LYS A 103 12.38 3.28 -7.02
CA LYS A 103 12.47 3.27 -8.50
C LYS A 103 11.13 2.89 -9.14
N ALA A 104 10.42 1.91 -8.59
CA ALA A 104 9.12 1.49 -9.09
C ALA A 104 8.07 2.59 -8.95
N GLU A 105 8.02 3.25 -7.79
CA GLU A 105 7.09 4.33 -7.50
C GLU A 105 7.28 5.51 -8.48
N ASN A 106 8.54 5.94 -8.66
CA ASN A 106 8.91 6.96 -9.63
C ASN A 106 8.54 6.57 -11.07
N LYS A 107 8.68 5.30 -11.47
CA LYS A 107 8.28 4.82 -12.81
C LYS A 107 6.76 4.88 -13.00
N ILE A 108 5.97 4.50 -11.99
CA ILE A 108 4.50 4.61 -12.03
C ILE A 108 4.08 6.08 -12.17
N GLN A 109 4.64 6.98 -11.37
CA GLN A 109 4.36 8.42 -11.49
C GLN A 109 4.77 8.96 -12.85
N THR A 110 5.95 8.59 -13.34
CA THR A 110 6.44 8.99 -14.67
C THR A 110 5.51 8.51 -15.78
N ARG A 111 4.88 7.34 -15.64
CA ARG A 111 3.90 6.84 -16.61
C ARG A 111 2.65 7.74 -16.68
N VAL A 112 2.16 8.22 -15.54
CA VAL A 112 1.04 9.18 -15.48
C VAL A 112 1.46 10.53 -16.09
N LYS A 113 2.65 11.02 -15.73
CA LYS A 113 3.25 12.25 -16.29
C LYS A 113 3.32 12.22 -17.83
N ILE A 114 3.85 11.12 -18.40
CA ILE A 114 3.90 10.90 -19.86
C ILE A 114 2.49 10.92 -20.48
N GLY A 115 1.48 10.39 -19.79
CA GLY A 115 0.10 10.44 -20.25
C GLY A 115 -0.50 11.86 -20.32
N LEU A 116 0.11 12.83 -19.65
CA LEU A 116 -0.24 14.26 -19.69
C LEU A 116 0.76 15.08 -20.52
N ASN A 117 1.63 14.41 -21.27
CA ASN A 117 2.65 15.02 -22.13
C ASN A 117 3.58 16.01 -21.41
N SER A 118 3.89 15.77 -20.13
CA SER A 118 4.88 16.56 -19.40
C SER A 118 5.56 15.70 -18.35
N LYS A 119 6.87 15.91 -18.13
CA LYS A 119 7.63 15.30 -17.04
C LYS A 119 8.07 16.30 -15.98
N MET A 120 7.68 17.57 -16.13
CA MET A 120 8.17 18.68 -15.30
C MET A 120 7.70 18.53 -13.85
N PRO A 121 8.61 18.41 -12.86
CA PRO A 121 8.23 18.19 -11.47
C PRO A 121 7.27 19.26 -10.90
N SER A 122 7.44 20.53 -11.27
CA SER A 122 6.59 21.63 -10.77
C SER A 122 5.12 21.49 -11.16
N ARG A 123 4.79 20.83 -12.29
CA ARG A 123 3.41 20.56 -12.71
C ARG A 123 2.78 19.38 -11.98
N PHE A 124 3.57 18.59 -11.27
CA PHE A 124 3.16 17.34 -10.65
C PHE A 124 3.65 17.25 -9.19
N PRO A 125 3.18 18.14 -8.32
CA PRO A 125 3.43 18.03 -6.89
C PRO A 125 2.83 16.72 -6.33
N PRO A 126 3.35 16.22 -5.18
CA PRO A 126 2.89 14.98 -4.56
C PRO A 126 1.37 14.88 -4.37
N VAL A 127 0.72 16.02 -4.07
CA VAL A 127 -0.74 16.11 -3.89
C VAL A 127 -1.54 15.52 -5.06
N VAL A 128 -1.08 15.66 -6.31
CA VAL A 128 -1.76 15.11 -7.49
C VAL A 128 -1.82 13.58 -7.48
N PHE A 129 -0.81 12.92 -6.89
CA PHE A 129 -0.71 11.46 -6.83
C PHE A 129 -1.34 10.88 -5.57
N TYR A 130 -1.04 11.46 -4.40
CA TYR A 130 -1.36 10.86 -3.10
C TYR A 130 -2.74 11.25 -2.56
N THR A 131 -3.34 12.35 -3.04
CA THR A 131 -4.68 12.74 -2.64
C THR A 131 -5.67 11.59 -2.85
N PRO A 132 -6.52 11.26 -1.86
CA PRO A 132 -7.52 10.20 -1.98
C PRO A 132 -8.49 10.44 -3.14
N LYS A 133 -9.09 9.35 -3.64
CA LYS A 133 -9.97 9.41 -4.82
C LYS A 133 -11.25 10.19 -4.55
N GLU A 134 -11.66 10.25 -3.30
CA GLU A 134 -12.82 11.00 -2.83
C GLU A 134 -12.62 12.53 -2.93
N LEU A 135 -11.39 12.99 -3.13
CA LEU A 135 -11.03 14.39 -3.39
C LEU A 135 -10.52 14.60 -4.84
N GLY A 136 -10.79 13.64 -5.73
CA GLY A 136 -10.40 13.72 -7.15
C GLY A 136 -8.93 13.37 -7.44
N GLY A 137 -8.16 12.93 -6.45
CA GLY A 137 -6.80 12.44 -6.63
C GLY A 137 -6.72 11.00 -7.12
N LEU A 138 -5.49 10.48 -7.28
CA LEU A 138 -5.27 9.10 -7.73
C LEU A 138 -5.32 8.08 -6.57
N GLY A 139 -5.15 8.54 -5.33
CA GLY A 139 -5.09 7.70 -4.13
C GLY A 139 -3.92 6.72 -4.18
N MET A 140 -2.76 7.17 -4.68
CA MET A 140 -1.55 6.36 -4.73
C MET A 140 -1.03 6.10 -3.31
N LEU A 141 -0.57 4.88 -3.03
CA LEU A 141 0.10 4.54 -1.77
C LEU A 141 1.60 4.75 -1.91
N SER A 142 2.22 5.32 -0.88
CA SER A 142 3.64 5.69 -0.83
C SER A 142 4.45 4.69 -0.02
N MET A 143 5.58 4.26 -0.57
CA MET A 143 6.65 3.57 0.13
C MET A 143 8.05 4.13 -0.27
N GLY A 144 8.09 5.11 -1.18
CA GLY A 144 9.32 5.70 -1.73
C GLY A 144 9.79 6.98 -1.03
N HIS A 145 8.93 7.63 -0.24
CA HIS A 145 9.30 8.78 0.61
C HIS A 145 10.01 8.29 1.89
N VAL A 146 11.11 7.56 1.71
CA VAL A 146 11.88 6.93 2.78
C VAL A 146 13.33 7.35 2.69
N LEU A 147 13.95 7.53 3.84
CA LEU A 147 15.39 7.66 3.96
C LEU A 147 16.00 6.25 3.92
N ILE A 148 16.70 5.93 2.84
CA ILE A 148 17.39 4.66 2.67
C ILE A 148 18.68 4.70 3.49
N PRO A 149 18.87 3.78 4.46
CA PRO A 149 20.13 3.66 5.19
C PRO A 149 21.29 3.36 4.24
N GLN A 150 22.38 4.12 4.35
CA GLN A 150 23.64 3.86 3.67
C GLN A 150 24.75 3.76 4.72
N SER A 151 25.49 2.66 4.67
CA SER A 151 26.78 2.51 5.33
C SER A 151 27.89 2.58 4.29
N ASP A 152 29.13 2.81 4.72
CA ASP A 152 30.27 2.82 3.81
C ASP A 152 30.38 1.46 3.09
N LEU A 153 30.24 1.50 1.76
CA LEU A 153 30.23 0.34 0.86
C LEU A 153 31.51 -0.51 0.96
N ARG A 154 32.62 0.05 1.47
CA ARG A 154 33.89 -0.69 1.65
C ARG A 154 33.84 -1.69 2.80
N TRP A 155 33.08 -1.40 3.86
CA TRP A 155 33.02 -2.25 5.05
C TRP A 155 31.68 -2.99 5.22
N SER A 156 30.62 -2.53 4.54
CA SER A 156 29.29 -3.17 4.58
C SER A 156 29.26 -4.60 4.04
N THR A 157 30.22 -5.00 3.20
CA THR A 157 30.34 -6.37 2.70
C THR A 157 30.94 -7.35 3.72
N GLN A 158 31.62 -6.86 4.76
CA GLN A 158 32.32 -7.69 5.75
C GLN A 158 31.65 -7.68 7.13
N THR A 159 31.13 -6.54 7.58
CA THR A 159 30.43 -6.41 8.86
C THR A 159 29.23 -5.47 8.73
N ASP A 160 28.23 -5.69 9.59
CA ASP A 160 27.04 -4.83 9.70
C ASP A 160 27.41 -3.54 10.46
N VAL A 161 28.24 -2.70 9.83
CA VAL A 161 28.56 -1.37 10.34
C VAL A 161 27.26 -0.59 10.37
N GLY A 162 26.90 -0.05 11.55
CA GLY A 162 25.64 0.69 11.74
C GLY A 162 25.43 1.79 10.68
N VAL A 163 24.20 2.29 10.60
CA VAL A 163 23.82 3.32 9.61
C VAL A 163 24.62 4.60 9.85
N THR A 164 25.50 4.96 8.91
CA THR A 164 26.33 6.18 9.00
C THR A 164 25.70 7.37 8.27
N HIS A 165 25.00 7.11 7.16
CA HIS A 165 24.35 8.13 6.33
C HIS A 165 22.96 7.68 5.88
N PHE A 166 22.15 8.64 5.43
CA PHE A 166 20.84 8.39 4.84
C PHE A 166 20.77 8.99 3.44
N LEU A 167 20.26 8.23 2.48
CA LEU A 167 19.95 8.68 1.13
C LEU A 167 18.45 8.95 1.01
N ALA A 168 18.07 10.14 0.56
CA ALA A 168 16.66 10.47 0.32
C ALA A 168 16.13 9.66 -0.87
N GLY A 169 15.05 8.90 -0.68
CA GLY A 169 14.43 8.11 -1.74
C GLY A 169 13.73 8.97 -2.81
N MET A 170 12.86 9.89 -2.39
CA MET A 170 12.12 10.80 -3.28
C MET A 170 12.21 12.25 -2.82
N SER A 171 12.21 13.18 -3.79
CA SER A 171 12.18 14.62 -3.54
C SER A 171 10.79 15.09 -3.11
N HIS A 172 10.72 15.95 -2.10
CA HIS A 172 9.50 16.65 -1.65
C HIS A 172 9.83 18.13 -1.40
N GLU A 173 8.80 18.98 -1.32
CA GLU A 173 8.96 20.36 -0.88
C GLU A 173 9.35 20.39 0.61
N LYS A 174 10.06 21.44 1.06
CA LYS A 174 10.59 21.54 2.43
C LYS A 174 9.45 21.33 3.44
N ASP A 175 9.70 20.47 4.43
CA ASP A 175 8.80 20.13 5.55
C ASP A 175 7.52 19.31 5.22
N GLN A 176 7.30 18.91 3.97
CA GLN A 176 6.17 18.05 3.61
C GLN A 176 6.54 16.55 3.63
N LEU A 177 6.22 15.87 4.73
CA LEU A 177 6.45 14.43 4.88
C LEU A 177 5.22 13.61 4.45
N ILE A 178 5.32 12.90 3.33
CA ILE A 178 4.28 11.95 2.90
C ILE A 178 4.32 10.71 3.82
N PRO A 179 3.20 10.34 4.46
CA PRO A 179 3.14 9.14 5.29
C PRO A 179 3.56 7.89 4.54
N ASN A 180 4.35 7.04 5.21
CA ASN A 180 4.84 5.80 4.65
C ASN A 180 3.93 4.63 5.05
N LEU A 181 3.53 3.81 4.07
CA LEU A 181 2.70 2.61 4.26
C LEU A 181 3.21 1.67 5.36
N TYR A 182 4.53 1.50 5.52
CA TYR A 182 5.10 0.61 6.54
C TYR A 182 4.61 0.94 7.96
N ARG A 183 4.45 2.23 8.30
CA ARG A 183 4.03 2.67 9.64
C ARG A 183 2.60 2.25 10.00
N TYR A 184 1.78 1.91 9.00
CA TYR A 184 0.38 1.52 9.16
C TYR A 184 0.18 0.01 9.06
N LEU A 185 1.27 -0.76 8.96
CA LEU A 185 1.24 -2.21 8.99
C LEU A 185 1.88 -2.68 10.29
N GLN A 186 1.11 -3.39 11.10
CA GLN A 186 1.63 -4.01 12.32
C GLN A 186 2.63 -5.11 11.94
N PRO A 187 3.81 -5.20 12.56
CA PRO A 187 4.73 -6.31 12.30
C PRO A 187 4.12 -7.69 12.60
N TRP A 188 4.59 -8.74 11.92
CA TRP A 188 4.14 -10.11 12.14
C TRP A 188 4.41 -10.59 13.57
N GLU A 189 5.57 -10.28 14.14
CA GLU A 189 5.87 -10.62 15.55
C GLU A 189 4.80 -10.07 16.50
N ALA A 190 4.44 -8.80 16.33
CA ALA A 190 3.41 -8.15 17.13
C ALA A 190 2.02 -8.76 16.89
N GLU A 191 1.68 -9.14 15.65
CA GLU A 191 0.42 -9.81 15.33
C GLU A 191 0.33 -11.23 15.91
N PHE A 192 1.43 -11.98 15.95
CA PHE A 192 1.45 -13.32 16.55
C PHE A 192 1.29 -13.24 18.07
N MET A 193 2.00 -12.32 18.73
CA MET A 193 1.85 -12.08 20.16
C MET A 193 0.43 -11.62 20.51
N ASP A 194 -0.11 -10.66 19.74
CA ASP A 194 -1.47 -10.18 19.93
C ASP A 194 -2.51 -11.27 19.67
N SER A 195 -2.31 -12.10 18.64
CA SER A 195 -3.18 -13.24 18.34
C SER A 195 -3.26 -14.24 19.49
N ALA A 196 -2.12 -14.65 20.05
CA ALA A 196 -2.10 -15.57 21.19
C ALA A 196 -2.88 -15.02 22.39
N ARG A 197 -2.71 -13.72 22.69
CA ARG A 197 -3.44 -13.02 23.74
C ARG A 197 -4.95 -12.99 23.45
N VAL A 198 -5.32 -12.48 22.29
CA VAL A 198 -6.70 -12.24 21.87
C VAL A 198 -7.50 -13.55 21.81
N TRP A 199 -6.92 -14.64 21.29
CA TRP A 199 -7.59 -15.94 21.27
C TRP A 199 -7.67 -16.60 22.66
N SER A 200 -6.71 -16.34 23.55
CA SER A 200 -6.78 -16.78 24.95
C SER A 200 -7.91 -16.06 25.70
N GLU A 201 -7.98 -14.73 25.56
CA GLU A 201 -9.07 -13.90 26.11
C GLU A 201 -10.44 -14.33 25.57
N TYR A 202 -10.55 -14.57 24.25
CA TYR A 202 -11.77 -15.08 23.64
C TYR A 202 -12.18 -16.44 24.24
N SER A 203 -11.23 -17.36 24.46
CA SER A 203 -11.48 -18.66 25.07
C SER A 203 -12.01 -18.53 26.50
N MET A 204 -11.45 -17.62 27.30
CA MET A 204 -11.93 -17.32 28.65
C MET A 204 -13.32 -16.71 28.64
N LYS A 205 -13.55 -15.64 27.86
CA LYS A 205 -14.87 -14.99 27.71
C LYS A 205 -15.94 -15.98 27.25
N ARG A 206 -15.60 -16.90 26.33
CA ARG A 206 -16.52 -17.94 25.87
C ARG A 206 -16.87 -18.96 26.97
N LYS A 207 -15.91 -19.36 27.80
CA LYS A 207 -16.16 -20.26 28.94
C LYS A 207 -17.05 -19.59 29.98
N GLU A 208 -16.79 -18.32 30.31
CA GLU A 208 -17.60 -17.53 31.24
C GLU A 208 -19.02 -17.34 30.72
N ALA A 209 -19.18 -17.02 29.44
CA ALA A 209 -20.49 -16.88 28.82
C ALA A 209 -21.29 -18.19 28.88
N ASN A 210 -20.64 -19.33 28.57
CA ASN A 210 -21.27 -20.64 28.67
C ASN A 210 -21.64 -21.00 30.13
N ALA A 211 -20.80 -20.67 31.12
CA ALA A 211 -21.09 -20.90 32.53
C ALA A 211 -22.29 -20.07 33.02
N GLN A 212 -22.48 -18.87 32.46
CA GLN A 212 -23.64 -18.01 32.68
C GLN A 212 -24.84 -18.36 31.80
N ASN A 213 -24.77 -19.43 30.99
CA ASN A 213 -25.77 -19.80 29.98
C ASN A 213 -26.14 -18.65 29.02
N ARG A 214 -25.21 -17.70 28.80
CA ARG A 214 -25.38 -16.60 27.84
C ARG A 214 -24.62 -16.90 26.55
N ARG A 215 -25.12 -16.36 25.44
CA ARG A 215 -24.39 -16.37 24.18
C ARG A 215 -23.50 -15.14 24.10
N LEU A 216 -22.24 -15.34 23.73
CA LEU A 216 -21.30 -14.25 23.46
C LEU A 216 -21.81 -13.38 22.30
N THR A 217 -21.92 -12.07 22.53
CA THR A 217 -22.39 -11.10 21.53
C THR A 217 -21.22 -10.36 20.88
N LEU A 218 -21.54 -9.49 19.92
CA LEU A 218 -20.56 -8.62 19.27
C LEU A 218 -19.91 -7.67 20.29
N GLU A 219 -20.71 -7.10 21.18
CA GLU A 219 -20.32 -6.09 22.17
C GLU A 219 -19.23 -6.60 23.12
N ASP A 220 -19.24 -7.89 23.46
CA ASP A 220 -18.22 -8.51 24.31
C ASP A 220 -16.81 -8.53 23.67
N LEU A 221 -16.73 -8.34 22.35
CA LEU A 221 -15.53 -8.52 21.54
C LEU A 221 -15.08 -7.29 20.76
N GLU A 222 -15.77 -6.16 20.91
CA GLU A 222 -15.52 -4.93 20.15
C GLU A 222 -14.04 -4.49 20.21
N ASP A 223 -13.43 -4.53 21.40
CA ASP A 223 -12.02 -4.17 21.63
C ASP A 223 -11.02 -5.04 20.83
N SER A 224 -11.44 -6.23 20.43
CA SER A 224 -10.62 -7.25 19.77
C SER A 224 -11.11 -7.60 18.36
N TRP A 225 -12.10 -6.86 17.85
CA TRP A 225 -12.88 -7.24 16.66
C TRP A 225 -12.02 -7.55 15.43
N ASP A 226 -11.07 -6.66 15.15
CA ASP A 226 -10.17 -6.74 14.00
C ASP A 226 -8.78 -7.30 14.35
N ARG A 227 -8.65 -8.02 15.47
CA ARG A 227 -7.39 -8.58 15.97
C ARG A 227 -7.34 -10.10 15.86
N GLY A 228 -6.12 -10.63 15.96
CA GLY A 228 -5.81 -12.04 15.91
C GLY A 228 -5.63 -12.61 14.50
N ILE A 229 -5.00 -13.79 14.45
CA ILE A 229 -4.81 -14.61 13.26
C ILE A 229 -5.28 -16.03 13.61
N PRO A 230 -6.41 -16.50 13.06
CA PRO A 230 -7.37 -15.77 12.22
C PRO A 230 -8.02 -14.58 12.94
N ARG A 231 -8.57 -13.61 12.19
CA ARG A 231 -9.26 -12.44 12.78
C ARG A 231 -10.53 -12.85 13.52
N ILE A 232 -10.77 -12.31 14.72
CA ILE A 232 -11.93 -12.67 15.54
C ILE A 232 -13.26 -12.42 14.83
N ASN A 233 -13.38 -11.30 14.10
CA ASN A 233 -14.59 -10.98 13.35
C ASN A 233 -15.04 -12.06 12.35
N THR A 234 -14.13 -12.96 11.94
CA THR A 234 -14.46 -14.07 11.02
C THR A 234 -15.51 -15.04 11.60
N LEU A 235 -15.60 -15.13 12.94
CA LEU A 235 -16.58 -15.96 13.66
C LEU A 235 -18.04 -15.53 13.40
N PHE A 236 -18.23 -14.28 12.99
CA PHE A 236 -19.54 -13.64 12.78
C PHE A 236 -19.88 -13.47 11.29
N GLN A 237 -19.09 -14.07 10.39
CA GLN A 237 -19.34 -13.97 8.95
C GLN A 237 -20.62 -14.68 8.51
N LYS A 238 -21.28 -14.07 7.52
CA LYS A 238 -22.35 -14.71 6.75
C LYS A 238 -21.75 -15.91 6.00
N GLY A 239 -22.32 -17.10 6.20
CA GLY A 239 -21.85 -18.32 5.53
C GLY A 239 -20.75 -19.09 6.25
N ARG A 240 -20.43 -18.80 7.52
CA ARG A 240 -19.45 -19.59 8.29
C ARG A 240 -19.70 -21.10 8.30
N HIS A 241 -20.98 -21.50 8.25
CA HIS A 241 -21.38 -22.90 8.22
C HIS A 241 -21.01 -23.61 6.91
N THR A 242 -21.01 -22.89 5.78
CA THR A 242 -20.55 -23.46 4.50
C THR A 242 -19.02 -23.46 4.41
N LEU A 243 -18.36 -22.43 4.96
CA LEU A 243 -16.89 -22.35 5.00
C LEU A 243 -16.24 -23.47 5.82
N ALA A 244 -16.95 -24.05 6.79
CA ALA A 244 -16.46 -25.20 7.55
C ALA A 244 -16.11 -26.44 6.68
N TYR A 245 -16.74 -26.54 5.50
CA TYR A 245 -16.49 -27.60 4.51
C TYR A 245 -15.41 -27.22 3.48
N ASP A 246 -15.01 -25.94 3.40
CA ASP A 246 -13.99 -25.46 2.45
C ASP A 246 -12.58 -25.77 2.99
N ARG A 247 -12.15 -27.02 2.82
CA ARG A 247 -10.83 -27.51 3.21
C ARG A 247 -9.83 -27.44 2.05
N GLY A 248 -8.54 -27.30 2.38
CA GLY A 248 -7.45 -27.22 1.40
C GLY A 248 -7.46 -25.94 0.55
N TRP A 249 -8.12 -24.88 1.00
CA TRP A 249 -8.29 -23.65 0.24
C TRP A 249 -6.97 -22.92 -0.03
N CYS A 250 -5.96 -23.03 0.85
CA CYS A 250 -4.66 -22.39 0.68
C CYS A 250 -3.95 -22.89 -0.58
N VAL A 251 -3.75 -24.21 -0.69
CA VAL A 251 -3.12 -24.86 -1.86
C VAL A 251 -3.96 -24.62 -3.11
N ARG A 252 -5.29 -24.69 -3.00
CA ARG A 252 -6.19 -24.36 -4.11
C ARG A 252 -6.00 -22.94 -4.63
N THR A 253 -5.77 -21.97 -3.74
CA THR A 253 -5.58 -20.56 -4.10
C THR A 253 -4.22 -20.35 -4.76
N ASP A 254 -3.18 -20.98 -4.25
CA ASP A 254 -1.85 -20.96 -4.85
C ASP A 254 -1.86 -21.58 -6.28
N TRP A 255 -2.51 -22.73 -6.45
CA TRP A 255 -2.59 -23.43 -7.73
C TRP A 255 -3.45 -22.72 -8.79
N LYS A 256 -4.20 -21.68 -8.42
CA LYS A 256 -4.91 -20.85 -9.41
C LYS A 256 -3.97 -20.19 -10.41
N GLN A 257 -2.69 -20.04 -10.11
CA GLN A 257 -1.71 -19.51 -11.06
C GLN A 257 -1.58 -20.36 -12.34
N TYR A 258 -1.86 -21.67 -12.25
CA TYR A 258 -1.83 -22.58 -13.40
C TYR A 258 -3.18 -22.66 -14.14
N GLN A 259 -4.25 -22.13 -13.55
CA GLN A 259 -5.61 -22.16 -14.10
C GLN A 259 -6.04 -20.81 -14.67
N LEU A 260 -5.58 -19.71 -14.06
CA LEU A 260 -5.98 -18.36 -14.35
C LEU A 260 -4.77 -17.53 -14.77
N LEU A 261 -4.86 -16.87 -15.92
CA LEU A 261 -3.81 -15.96 -16.41
C LEU A 261 -3.66 -14.70 -15.54
N LYS A 262 -4.69 -14.36 -14.76
CA LYS A 262 -4.69 -13.18 -13.89
C LYS A 262 -3.86 -13.46 -12.63
N HIS A 263 -2.74 -12.77 -12.51
CA HIS A 263 -1.91 -12.79 -11.30
C HIS A 263 -2.67 -12.33 -10.04
N ASN A 264 -2.57 -13.11 -8.97
CA ASN A 264 -3.12 -12.79 -7.65
C ASN A 264 -1.99 -12.48 -6.65
N PRO A 265 -1.82 -11.22 -6.20
CA PRO A 265 -0.81 -10.90 -5.19
C PRO A 265 -1.18 -11.37 -3.77
N PHE A 266 -2.42 -11.78 -3.53
CA PHE A 266 -2.91 -12.31 -2.26
C PHE A 266 -3.15 -13.82 -2.37
N TRP A 267 -2.18 -14.55 -2.94
CA TRP A 267 -2.26 -16.00 -3.08
C TRP A 267 -2.21 -16.73 -1.73
N TRP A 268 -1.62 -16.10 -0.73
CA TRP A 268 -1.34 -16.65 0.59
C TRP A 268 -2.46 -16.47 1.63
N THR A 269 -3.50 -15.68 1.34
CA THR A 269 -4.57 -15.37 2.31
C THR A 269 -5.97 -15.40 1.68
N SER A 270 -6.98 -15.63 2.52
CA SER A 270 -8.39 -15.50 2.17
C SER A 270 -9.12 -14.67 3.21
N GLN A 271 -9.76 -13.57 2.78
CA GLN A 271 -10.58 -12.75 3.69
C GLN A 271 -11.76 -13.52 4.32
N ARG A 272 -12.18 -14.62 3.71
CA ARG A 272 -13.24 -15.48 4.25
C ARG A 272 -12.76 -16.36 5.40
N HIS A 273 -11.49 -16.78 5.38
CA HIS A 273 -10.92 -17.68 6.38
C HIS A 273 -10.07 -16.94 7.40
N ASP A 274 -9.18 -16.07 6.93
CA ASP A 274 -8.24 -15.32 7.78
C ASP A 274 -8.81 -13.99 8.26
N GLY A 275 -9.78 -13.44 7.53
CA GLY A 275 -10.25 -12.06 7.70
C GLY A 275 -9.37 -11.04 6.99
N LYS A 276 -9.65 -9.76 7.18
CA LYS A 276 -8.85 -8.68 6.60
C LYS A 276 -7.63 -8.40 7.48
N LEU A 277 -6.44 -8.73 6.99
CA LEU A 277 -5.20 -8.67 7.79
C LEU A 277 -4.54 -7.29 7.86
N TRP A 278 -5.10 -6.26 7.21
CA TRP A 278 -4.58 -4.90 7.22
C TRP A 278 -5.71 -3.87 7.16
N GLN A 279 -5.47 -2.69 7.74
CA GLN A 279 -6.37 -1.55 7.67
C GLN A 279 -5.58 -0.27 7.38
N LEU A 280 -6.01 0.47 6.36
CA LEU A 280 -5.31 1.66 5.87
C LEU A 280 -6.19 2.92 5.99
N ASN A 281 -7.18 2.89 6.88
CA ASN A 281 -8.08 4.03 7.10
C ASN A 281 -7.29 5.21 7.68
N ASN A 282 -6.44 4.96 8.67
CA ASN A 282 -5.59 5.99 9.29
C ASN A 282 -4.57 6.55 8.29
N TYR A 283 -3.97 5.68 7.44
CA TYR A 283 -3.09 6.14 6.36
C TYR A 283 -3.77 7.20 5.48
N ARG A 284 -5.03 6.98 5.11
CA ARG A 284 -5.78 7.93 4.29
C ARG A 284 -6.00 9.27 5.01
N VAL A 285 -6.33 9.25 6.30
CA VAL A 285 -6.54 10.45 7.12
C VAL A 285 -5.24 11.25 7.24
N ASP A 286 -4.15 10.58 7.57
CA ASP A 286 -2.86 11.22 7.78
C ASP A 286 -2.26 11.75 6.48
N VAL A 287 -2.52 11.09 5.34
CA VAL A 287 -2.15 11.63 4.02
C VAL A 287 -2.90 12.93 3.74
N ILE A 288 -4.19 13.03 4.07
CA ILE A 288 -4.93 14.29 3.91
C ILE A 288 -4.30 15.38 4.77
N ALA A 289 -3.98 15.07 6.03
CA ALA A 289 -3.33 16.03 6.93
C ALA A 289 -1.95 16.47 6.41
N ALA A 290 -1.11 15.53 5.97
CA ALA A 290 0.22 15.80 5.42
C ALA A 290 0.21 16.62 4.12
N LEU A 291 -0.91 16.58 3.37
CA LEU A 291 -1.11 17.37 2.16
C LEU A 291 -1.71 18.76 2.43
N GLY A 292 -1.82 19.19 3.69
CA GLY A 292 -2.36 20.49 4.07
C GLY A 292 -3.86 20.49 4.36
N GLY A 293 -4.44 19.32 4.69
CA GLY A 293 -5.87 19.18 4.94
C GLY A 293 -6.70 19.20 3.66
N VAL A 294 -8.03 19.12 3.82
CA VAL A 294 -8.94 19.10 2.67
C VAL A 294 -8.90 20.44 1.91
N GLU A 295 -8.89 21.56 2.61
CA GLU A 295 -8.85 22.89 1.98
C GLU A 295 -7.54 23.11 1.21
N GLY A 296 -6.39 22.79 1.81
CA GLY A 296 -5.09 22.90 1.14
C GLY A 296 -5.01 22.04 -0.12
N ILE A 297 -5.59 20.84 -0.11
CA ILE A 297 -5.70 20.00 -1.30
C ILE A 297 -6.56 20.67 -2.38
N LEU A 298 -7.69 21.28 -2.02
CA LEU A 298 -8.64 21.86 -2.97
C LEU A 298 -8.15 23.18 -3.59
N GLU A 299 -7.18 23.88 -2.98
CA GLU A 299 -6.50 25.02 -3.62
C GLU A 299 -5.77 24.63 -4.91
N HIS A 300 -5.37 23.36 -5.03
CA HIS A 300 -4.70 22.82 -6.21
C HIS A 300 -5.67 22.41 -7.34
N THR A 301 -6.98 22.51 -7.11
CA THR A 301 -8.01 21.97 -7.99
C THR A 301 -8.95 23.06 -8.52
N LEU A 302 -9.81 22.70 -9.47
CA LEU A 302 -10.85 23.57 -10.02
C LEU A 302 -12.04 23.76 -9.06
N PHE A 303 -11.93 23.38 -7.77
CA PHE A 303 -13.07 23.39 -6.84
C PHE A 303 -13.73 24.77 -6.73
N LYS A 304 -12.96 25.84 -6.53
CA LYS A 304 -13.50 27.22 -6.48
C LYS A 304 -14.24 27.62 -7.77
N GLY A 305 -13.80 27.11 -8.92
CA GLY A 305 -14.47 27.34 -10.20
C GLY A 305 -15.84 26.65 -10.32
N THR A 306 -16.12 25.62 -9.51
CA THR A 306 -17.44 24.98 -9.46
C THR A 306 -18.46 25.77 -8.62
N TYR A 307 -18.00 26.75 -7.85
CA TYR A 307 -18.83 27.63 -7.02
C TYR A 307 -19.71 26.90 -5.98
N PHE A 308 -19.34 25.69 -5.58
CA PHE A 308 -19.97 25.03 -4.43
C PHE A 308 -19.51 25.69 -3.11
N PRO A 309 -20.43 25.88 -2.14
CA PRO A 309 -20.11 26.54 -0.87
C PRO A 309 -19.24 25.69 0.06
N THR A 310 -19.38 24.36 0.00
CA THR A 310 -18.61 23.41 0.82
C THR A 310 -18.24 22.19 -0.01
N CYS A 311 -17.17 21.49 0.40
CA CYS A 311 -16.77 20.23 -0.23
C CYS A 311 -17.49 19.00 0.39
N GLU A 312 -18.16 19.21 1.53
CA GLU A 312 -18.90 18.17 2.23
C GLU A 312 -20.09 17.69 1.40
N GLY A 313 -20.25 16.36 1.28
CA GLY A 313 -21.34 15.76 0.50
C GLY A 313 -21.12 15.76 -1.01
N LEU A 314 -19.93 16.16 -1.50
CA LEU A 314 -19.58 15.95 -2.90
C LEU A 314 -19.21 14.50 -3.15
N PHE A 315 -19.82 13.93 -4.19
CA PHE A 315 -19.58 12.55 -4.59
C PHE A 315 -18.92 12.53 -5.96
N TRP A 316 -17.74 11.91 -6.02
CA TRP A 316 -17.12 11.55 -7.29
C TRP A 316 -17.85 10.35 -7.87
N GLU A 317 -18.67 10.59 -8.89
CA GLU A 317 -19.37 9.51 -9.60
C GLU A 317 -18.36 8.51 -10.18
N LYS A 318 -18.49 7.23 -9.82
CA LYS A 318 -17.51 6.18 -10.12
C LYS A 318 -17.52 5.72 -11.58
N ALA A 319 -18.66 5.85 -12.25
CA ALA A 319 -18.86 5.69 -13.68
C ALA A 319 -20.13 6.44 -14.04
N SER A 320 -20.11 7.22 -15.13
CA SER A 320 -21.35 7.87 -15.60
C SER A 320 -22.27 6.82 -16.23
N GLY A 321 -23.59 7.05 -16.20
CA GLY A 321 -24.55 6.19 -16.91
C GLY A 321 -24.21 6.02 -18.40
N PHE A 322 -23.50 6.99 -19.00
CA PHE A 322 -22.96 6.89 -20.35
C PHE A 322 -21.89 5.79 -20.49
N GLU A 323 -20.90 5.75 -19.60
CA GLU A 323 -19.84 4.73 -19.62
C GLU A 323 -20.43 3.32 -19.45
N GLU A 324 -21.44 3.15 -18.60
CA GLU A 324 -22.15 1.87 -18.44
C GLU A 324 -22.94 1.48 -19.68
N SER A 325 -23.65 2.43 -20.31
CA SER A 325 -24.42 2.19 -21.53
C SER A 325 -23.54 1.77 -22.72
N MET A 326 -22.28 2.21 -22.74
CA MET A 326 -21.32 1.88 -23.80
C MET A 326 -20.50 0.63 -23.49
N ARG A 327 -20.45 0.19 -22.22
CA ARG A 327 -19.60 -0.93 -21.78
C ARG A 327 -19.96 -2.27 -22.44
N TYR A 328 -21.25 -2.50 -22.68
CA TYR A 328 -21.75 -3.75 -23.27
C TYR A 328 -22.07 -3.63 -24.77
N LYS A 329 -21.86 -2.45 -25.35
CA LYS A 329 -22.00 -2.26 -26.80
C LYS A 329 -20.79 -2.83 -27.53
N LYS A 330 -21.03 -3.33 -28.74
CA LYS A 330 -19.97 -3.81 -29.63
C LYS A 330 -19.23 -2.60 -30.18
N LEU A 331 -18.04 -2.35 -29.65
CA LEU A 331 -17.17 -1.23 -30.03
C LEU A 331 -15.91 -1.73 -30.71
N THR A 332 -15.33 -0.91 -31.57
CA THR A 332 -14.00 -1.15 -32.13
C THR A 332 -12.91 -0.87 -31.08
N ASN A 333 -11.72 -1.45 -31.26
CA ASN A 333 -10.59 -1.20 -30.34
C ASN A 333 -10.22 0.30 -30.27
N ALA A 334 -10.35 1.04 -31.39
CA ALA A 334 -10.14 2.47 -31.44
C ALA A 334 -11.16 3.24 -30.57
N GLN A 335 -12.44 2.86 -30.64
CA GLN A 335 -13.50 3.45 -29.81
C GLN A 335 -13.26 3.15 -28.32
N CYS A 336 -12.90 1.91 -27.97
CA CYS A 336 -12.54 1.53 -26.60
C CYS A 336 -11.35 2.35 -26.07
N SER A 337 -10.34 2.61 -26.92
CA SER A 337 -9.20 3.46 -26.56
C SER A 337 -9.62 4.91 -26.31
N GLY A 338 -10.52 5.45 -27.13
CA GLY A 338 -11.10 6.79 -26.93
C GLY A 338 -11.89 6.89 -25.61
N LEU A 339 -12.72 5.91 -25.30
CA LEU A 339 -13.49 5.88 -24.05
C LEU A 339 -12.60 5.84 -22.80
N ASN A 340 -11.47 5.11 -22.86
CA ASN A 340 -10.52 5.09 -21.75
C ASN A 340 -9.82 6.44 -21.50
N GLN A 341 -9.91 7.41 -22.42
CA GLN A 341 -9.39 8.76 -22.20
C GLN A 341 -10.33 9.65 -21.37
N ILE A 342 -11.63 9.39 -21.35
CA ILE A 342 -12.62 10.26 -20.69
C ILE A 342 -12.30 10.44 -19.20
N PRO A 343 -12.04 9.38 -18.41
CA PRO A 343 -11.67 9.56 -17.01
C PRO A 343 -10.37 10.33 -16.81
N ASN A 344 -9.42 10.20 -17.75
CA ASN A 344 -8.17 10.97 -17.69
C ASN A 344 -8.42 12.45 -17.96
N ARG A 345 -9.30 12.80 -18.90
CA ARG A 345 -9.70 14.20 -19.14
C ARG A 345 -10.36 14.82 -17.91
N ARG A 346 -11.25 14.09 -17.22
CA ARG A 346 -11.85 14.54 -15.95
C ARG A 346 -10.77 14.81 -14.90
N PHE A 347 -9.81 13.91 -14.77
CA PHE A 347 -8.66 14.10 -13.86
C PHE A 347 -7.85 15.34 -14.23
N THR A 348 -7.49 15.51 -15.52
CA THR A 348 -6.73 16.68 -15.98
C THR A 348 -7.47 17.99 -15.72
N LEU A 349 -8.79 18.03 -15.97
CA LEU A 349 -9.60 19.22 -15.75
C LEU A 349 -9.65 19.60 -14.27
N TRP A 350 -9.86 18.61 -13.40
CA TRP A 350 -9.92 18.83 -11.96
C TRP A 350 -8.62 19.40 -11.40
N TRP A 351 -7.47 18.87 -11.82
CA TRP A 351 -6.14 19.33 -11.40
C TRP A 351 -5.56 20.43 -12.31
N SER A 352 -6.38 21.02 -13.19
CA SER A 352 -5.90 21.94 -14.22
C SER A 352 -5.19 23.18 -13.67
N PRO A 353 -5.57 23.80 -12.52
CA PRO A 353 -4.84 24.95 -11.98
C PRO A 353 -3.38 24.63 -11.61
N THR A 354 -3.11 23.40 -11.17
CA THR A 354 -1.76 22.95 -10.81
C THR A 354 -0.97 22.46 -12.02
N ILE A 355 -1.62 21.72 -12.93
CA ILE A 355 -0.98 21.17 -14.13
C ILE A 355 -0.66 22.28 -15.14
N ASN A 356 -1.56 23.25 -15.30
CA ASN A 356 -1.44 24.38 -16.22
C ASN A 356 -0.97 25.65 -15.50
N ARG A 357 0.11 25.53 -14.72
CA ARG A 357 0.70 26.64 -13.96
C ARG A 357 1.61 27.51 -14.83
N ALA A 358 1.69 28.81 -14.51
CA ALA A 358 2.60 29.75 -15.19
C ALA A 358 4.09 29.52 -14.88
N ASN A 359 4.40 29.04 -13.66
CA ASN A 359 5.77 28.76 -13.25
C ASN A 359 6.27 27.43 -13.86
N VAL A 360 6.78 27.51 -15.09
CA VAL A 360 7.33 26.39 -15.87
C VAL A 360 8.78 26.67 -16.27
N TYR A 361 9.62 25.65 -16.24
CA TYR A 361 11.05 25.79 -16.53
C TYR A 361 11.33 26.15 -17.99
N VAL A 362 10.59 25.53 -18.93
CA VAL A 362 10.61 25.82 -20.37
C VAL A 362 9.21 25.53 -20.93
N GLY A 363 8.67 26.44 -21.74
CA GLY A 363 7.39 26.28 -22.44
C GLY A 363 7.06 27.52 -23.28
N PHE A 364 6.38 27.34 -24.41
CA PHE A 364 5.84 28.43 -25.20
C PHE A 364 4.38 28.63 -24.82
N GLN A 365 4.04 29.84 -24.40
CA GLN A 365 2.69 30.18 -23.95
C GLN A 365 1.79 30.41 -25.16
N VAL A 366 0.72 29.63 -25.28
CA VAL A 366 -0.26 29.76 -26.37
C VAL A 366 -1.62 30.10 -25.80
N GLN A 367 -2.29 31.08 -26.38
CA GLN A 367 -3.68 31.39 -26.05
C GLN A 367 -4.61 30.39 -26.74
N LEU A 368 -5.53 29.80 -25.98
CA LEU A 368 -6.62 29.01 -26.54
C LEU A 368 -7.63 29.92 -27.25
N ASP A 369 -7.98 29.53 -28.47
CA ASP A 369 -8.87 30.28 -29.36
C ASP A 369 -10.12 30.78 -28.64
N LEU A 370 -10.35 32.10 -28.70
CA LEU A 370 -11.55 32.79 -28.19
C LEU A 370 -11.84 32.68 -26.68
N THR A 371 -10.89 32.22 -25.85
CA THR A 371 -11.15 32.02 -24.40
C THR A 371 -10.41 32.98 -23.46
N GLY A 372 -9.23 33.45 -23.85
CA GLY A 372 -8.32 34.16 -22.92
C GLY A 372 -7.54 33.23 -21.98
N ILE A 373 -7.67 31.91 -22.11
CA ILE A 373 -6.91 30.92 -21.35
C ILE A 373 -5.58 30.68 -22.05
N PHE A 374 -4.48 30.66 -21.29
CA PHE A 374 -3.14 30.33 -21.79
C PHE A 374 -2.72 28.93 -21.36
N MET A 375 -2.01 28.22 -22.25
CA MET A 375 -1.45 26.87 -22.02
C MET A 375 0.05 26.80 -22.26
#